data_AF-A0A9D1HKT9-F1
#
_entry.id   AF-A0A9D1HKT9-F1
#
_cell.length_a   1.000
_cell.length_b   1.000
_cell.length_c   1.000
_cell.angle_alpha   90.00
_cell.angle_beta   90.00
_cell.angle_gamma   90.00
#
_symmetry.space_group_name_H-M   'P 1'
#
loop_
_entity.id
_entity.type
_entity.pdbx_description
1 polymer ?
#
loop_
_entity_poly.entity_id
_entity_poly.type
_entity_poly.pdbx_seq_one_letter_code
_entity_poly.pdbx_strand_id
1 'polypeptide(L)'
;MEDYLEMICRLAEESPVVRRREIAGHLHVSPASASKMTQQLKEDGYINAERYGYVSLTDKGRLVGQYLLFRHQVLHRFLCALNGSSNELEQAEKLEHFLNPITVENLWQLTKRMEAGDPLDKTPAEY
;
A
#
# COMPACT_ATOMS: atom_id res chain seq x y z
N MET A 1 -7.39 1.49 -7.65
CA MET A 1 -7.69 0.04 -7.46
C MET A 1 -6.77 -0.51 -6.39
N GLU A 2 -5.46 -0.29 -6.54
CA GLU A 2 -4.44 -0.68 -5.56
C GLU A 2 -4.79 -0.18 -4.15
N ASP A 3 -5.13 1.11 -3.98
CA ASP A 3 -5.46 1.69 -2.66
C ASP A 3 -6.63 0.98 -1.98
N TYR A 4 -7.62 0.52 -2.77
CA TYR A 4 -8.74 -0.25 -2.23
C TYR A 4 -8.28 -1.63 -1.77
N LEU A 5 -7.49 -2.33 -2.58
CA LEU A 5 -7.02 -3.66 -2.23
C LEU A 5 -6.04 -3.63 -1.05
N GLU A 6 -5.15 -2.63 -1.03
CA GLU A 6 -4.25 -2.36 0.08
C GLU A 6 -5.04 -2.06 1.36
N MET A 7 -6.01 -1.15 1.30
CA MET A 7 -6.83 -0.79 2.47
C MET A 7 -7.63 -1.99 2.98
N ILE A 8 -8.21 -2.80 2.08
CA ILE A 8 -8.88 -4.05 2.47
C ILE A 8 -7.89 -4.99 3.16
N CYS A 9 -6.67 -5.11 2.64
CA CYS A 9 -5.64 -5.95 3.24
C CYS A 9 -5.24 -5.45 4.64
N ARG A 10 -5.05 -4.13 4.79
CA ARG A 10 -4.74 -3.48 6.07
C ARG A 10 -5.84 -3.74 7.10
N LEU A 11 -7.10 -3.51 6.74
CA LEU A 11 -8.25 -3.75 7.62
C LEU A 11 -8.45 -5.26 7.92
N ALA A 12 -8.07 -6.13 6.98
CA ALA A 12 -8.17 -7.57 7.14
C ALA A 12 -7.20 -8.16 8.17
N GLU A 13 -6.15 -7.43 8.55
CA GLU A 13 -5.23 -7.81 9.65
C GLU A 13 -5.92 -7.72 11.02
N GLU A 14 -6.86 -6.79 11.18
CA GLU A 14 -7.62 -6.61 12.42
C GLU A 14 -8.88 -7.50 12.45
N SER A 15 -9.56 -7.62 11.31
CA SER A 15 -10.77 -8.42 11.16
C SER A 15 -10.84 -9.09 9.79
N PRO A 16 -10.94 -10.44 9.71
CA PRO A 16 -10.98 -11.16 8.43
C PRO A 16 -12.09 -10.73 7.46
N VAL A 17 -13.13 -10.07 7.98
CA VAL A 17 -14.23 -9.51 7.21
C VAL A 17 -14.28 -8.00 7.43
N VAL A 18 -14.24 -7.25 6.33
CA VAL A 18 -14.23 -5.79 6.30
C VAL A 18 -15.57 -5.29 5.77
N ARG A 19 -16.08 -4.15 6.26
CA ARG A 19 -17.28 -3.53 5.69
C ARG A 19 -16.90 -2.50 4.64
N ARG A 20 -17.62 -2.48 3.51
CA ARG A 20 -17.42 -1.49 2.44
C ARG A 20 -17.48 -0.03 2.92
N ARG A 21 -18.32 0.26 3.92
CA ARG A 21 -18.42 1.60 4.50
C ARG A 21 -17.14 2.03 5.22
N GLU A 22 -16.42 1.08 5.81
CA GLU A 22 -15.14 1.34 6.50
C GLU A 22 -14.07 1.64 5.47
N ILE A 23 -13.98 0.82 4.40
CA ILE A 23 -13.11 1.10 3.24
C ILE A 23 -13.35 2.52 2.70
N ALA A 24 -14.61 2.90 2.52
CA ALA A 24 -14.95 4.24 2.02
C ALA A 24 -14.53 5.37 2.97
N GLY A 25 -14.69 5.15 4.29
CA GLY A 25 -14.29 6.09 5.32
C GLY A 25 -12.77 6.28 5.39
N HIS A 26 -12.01 5.19 5.36
CA HIS A 26 -10.55 5.22 5.40
C HIS A 26 -9.92 5.82 4.14
N LEU A 27 -10.54 5.63 2.98
CA LEU A 27 -10.06 6.20 1.71
C LEU A 27 -10.64 7.60 1.41
N HIS A 28 -11.49 8.13 2.28
CA HIS A 28 -12.17 9.41 2.07
C HIS A 28 -12.91 9.53 0.72
N VAL A 29 -13.56 8.44 0.29
CA VAL A 29 -14.26 8.33 -0.99
C VAL A 29 -15.78 8.21 -0.80
N SER A 30 -16.52 8.53 -1.86
CA SER A 30 -17.98 8.39 -1.83
C SER A 30 -18.43 6.92 -1.74
N PRO A 31 -19.59 6.63 -1.13
CA PRO A 31 -20.16 5.28 -1.12
C PRO A 31 -20.38 4.68 -2.52
N ALA A 32 -20.70 5.52 -3.51
CA ALA A 32 -20.85 5.12 -4.90
C ALA A 32 -19.52 4.67 -5.53
N SER A 33 -18.45 5.44 -5.31
CA SER A 33 -17.09 5.10 -5.73
C SER A 33 -16.65 3.78 -5.11
N ALA A 34 -16.88 3.62 -3.80
CA ALA A 34 -16.53 2.40 -3.10
C ALA A 34 -17.31 1.19 -3.59
N SER A 35 -18.60 1.34 -3.90
CA SER A 35 -19.42 0.27 -4.48
C SER A 35 -18.89 -0.16 -5.85
N LYS A 36 -18.57 0.80 -6.72
CA LYS A 36 -18.01 0.53 -8.04
C LYS A 36 -16.68 -0.21 -7.95
N MET A 37 -15.76 0.27 -7.10
CA MET A 37 -14.46 -0.38 -6.97
C MET A 37 -14.52 -1.75 -6.31
N THR A 38 -15.38 -1.94 -5.30
CA THR A 38 -15.59 -3.26 -4.69
C THR A 38 -16.12 -4.25 -5.73
N GLN A 39 -17.02 -3.82 -6.60
CA GLN A 39 -17.54 -4.67 -7.67
C GLN A 39 -16.43 -5.06 -8.67
N GLN A 40 -15.60 -4.11 -9.09
CA GLN A 40 -14.46 -4.38 -9.98
C GLN A 40 -13.47 -5.37 -9.35
N LEU A 41 -13.06 -5.16 -8.09
CA LEU A 41 -12.14 -6.08 -7.40
C LEU A 41 -12.71 -7.49 -7.25
N LYS A 42 -14.03 -7.62 -7.12
CA LYS A 42 -14.72 -8.91 -7.10
C LYS A 42 -14.68 -9.58 -8.48
N GLU A 43 -14.97 -8.85 -9.54
CA GLU A 43 -14.91 -9.34 -10.92
C GLU A 43 -13.50 -9.78 -11.31
N ASP A 44 -12.47 -9.06 -10.83
CA ASP A 44 -11.07 -9.40 -11.03
C ASP A 44 -10.58 -10.54 -10.10
N GLY A 45 -11.43 -11.04 -9.21
CA GLY A 45 -11.16 -12.18 -8.33
C GLY A 45 -10.25 -11.89 -7.14
N TYR A 46 -10.06 -10.62 -6.76
CA TYR A 46 -9.27 -10.25 -5.59
C TYR A 46 -10.07 -10.36 -4.29
N ILE A 47 -11.38 -10.19 -4.34
CA ILE A 47 -12.23 -10.22 -3.14
C ILE A 47 -13.51 -11.02 -3.35
N ASN A 48 -14.05 -11.50 -2.24
CA ASN A 48 -15.43 -11.92 -2.14
C ASN A 48 -16.24 -10.76 -1.56
N ALA A 49 -17.36 -10.41 -2.19
CA ALA A 49 -18.31 -9.45 -1.65
C ALA A 49 -19.69 -10.08 -1.49
N GLU A 50 -20.20 -10.06 -0.26
CA GLU A 50 -21.47 -10.65 0.15
C GLU A 50 -22.59 -9.60 0.27
N ARG A 51 -23.80 -10.08 0.59
CA ARG A 51 -24.93 -9.20 0.93
C ARG A 51 -24.56 -8.33 2.14
N TYR A 52 -25.19 -7.15 2.24
CA TYR A 52 -24.95 -6.15 3.30
C TYR A 52 -23.57 -5.47 3.30
N GLY A 53 -22.74 -5.70 2.28
CA GLY A 53 -21.49 -4.96 2.09
C GLY A 53 -20.31 -5.50 2.88
N TYR A 54 -20.35 -6.78 3.26
CA TYR A 54 -19.18 -7.51 3.76
C TYR A 54 -18.23 -7.86 2.61
N VAL A 55 -16.94 -7.67 2.86
CA VAL A 55 -15.84 -7.87 1.92
C VAL A 55 -14.78 -8.71 2.60
N SER A 56 -14.31 -9.76 1.92
CA SER A 56 -13.17 -10.58 2.36
C SER A 56 -12.20 -10.81 1.21
N LEU A 57 -10.92 -10.98 1.52
CA LEU A 57 -9.88 -11.26 0.53
C LEU A 57 -9.97 -12.69 0.02
N THR A 58 -9.77 -12.89 -1.29
CA THR A 58 -9.38 -14.19 -1.83
C THR A 58 -7.88 -14.41 -1.61
N ASP A 59 -7.36 -15.60 -1.88
CA ASP A 59 -5.92 -15.86 -1.83
C ASP A 59 -5.15 -14.98 -2.82
N LYS A 60 -5.71 -14.75 -4.02
CA LYS A 60 -5.16 -13.82 -5.02
C LYS A 60 -5.11 -12.40 -4.48
N GLY A 61 -6.19 -11.92 -3.88
CA GLY A 61 -6.24 -10.59 -3.28
C GLY A 61 -5.29 -10.41 -2.12
N ARG A 62 -5.14 -11.45 -1.29
CA ARG A 62 -4.19 -11.44 -0.18
C ARG A 62 -2.75 -11.34 -0.66
N LEU A 63 -2.36 -12.12 -1.67
CA LEU A 63 -1.01 -12.10 -2.21
C LEU A 63 -0.67 -10.72 -2.81
N VAL A 64 -1.58 -10.15 -3.61
CA VAL A 64 -1.36 -8.83 -4.20
C VAL A 64 -1.42 -7.73 -3.13
N GLY A 65 -2.39 -7.78 -2.21
CA GLY A 65 -2.52 -6.82 -1.12
C GLY A 65 -1.29 -6.77 -0.21
N GLN A 66 -0.69 -7.93 0.10
CA GLN A 66 0.56 -8.00 0.86
C GLN A 66 1.72 -7.32 0.13
N TYR A 67 1.81 -7.47 -1.19
CA TYR A 67 2.81 -6.74 -1.97
C TYR A 67 2.59 -5.22 -1.94
N LEU A 68 1.33 -4.76 -2.03
CA LEU A 68 1.02 -3.33 -1.93
C LEU A 68 1.43 -2.76 -0.58
N LEU A 69 1.09 -3.44 0.52
CA LEU A 69 1.52 -3.06 1.87
C LEU A 69 3.05 -3.06 2.01
N PHE A 70 3.73 -4.06 1.45
CA PHE A 70 5.20 -4.10 1.42
C PHE A 70 5.79 -2.90 0.66
N ARG A 71 5.26 -2.60 -0.53
CA ARG A 71 5.69 -1.45 -1.35
C ARG A 71 5.53 -0.13 -0.59
N HIS A 72 4.37 0.09 0.03
CA HIS A 72 4.10 1.26 0.85
C HIS A 72 5.12 1.40 1.99
N GLN A 73 5.36 0.31 2.73
CA GLN A 73 6.32 0.29 3.83
C GLN A 73 7.77 0.55 3.38
N VAL A 74 8.19 -0.03 2.27
CA VAL A 74 9.54 0.18 1.72
C VAL A 74 9.74 1.64 1.36
N LEU A 75 8.78 2.26 0.66
CA LEU A 75 8.89 3.67 0.29
C LEU A 75 8.88 4.59 1.50
N HIS A 76 7.99 4.35 2.45
CA HIS A 76 7.93 5.13 3.68
C HIS A 76 9.26 5.09 4.42
N ARG A 77 9.83 3.90 4.64
CA ARG A 77 11.12 3.74 5.33
C ARG A 77 12.27 4.34 4.55
N PHE A 78 12.30 4.13 3.24
CA PHE A 78 13.32 4.72 2.36
C PHE A 78 13.34 6.24 2.48
N LEU A 79 12.18 6.89 2.35
CA LEU A 79 12.07 8.35 2.42
C LEU A 79 12.42 8.88 3.81
N CYS A 80 11.97 8.22 4.88
CA CYS A 80 12.36 8.56 6.25
C CYS A 80 13.89 8.49 6.43
N ALA A 81 14.52 7.43 5.94
CA ALA A 81 15.96 7.26 6.02
C ALA A 81 16.72 8.28 5.15
N LEU A 82 16.19 8.64 3.97
CA LEU A 82 16.75 9.63 3.06
C LEU A 82 16.68 11.04 3.65
N ASN A 83 15.52 11.42 4.19
CA ASN A 83 15.25 12.77 4.67
C ASN A 83 15.63 12.97 6.15
N GLY A 84 15.94 11.89 6.87
CA GLY A 84 16.17 11.93 8.32
C GLY A 84 14.89 12.30 9.10
N SER A 85 13.72 11.94 8.58
CA SER A 85 12.42 12.22 9.17
C SER A 85 11.78 10.94 9.74
N SER A 86 10.73 11.09 10.56
CA SER A 86 10.00 9.97 11.16
C SER A 86 8.67 9.66 10.48
N ASN A 87 8.26 10.46 9.49
CA ASN A 87 6.98 10.31 8.81
C ASN A 87 7.06 10.89 7.40
N GLU A 88 6.93 10.01 6.40
CA GLU A 88 6.89 10.36 4.98
C GLU A 88 5.69 9.70 4.27
N LEU A 89 4.62 9.39 5.02
CA LEU A 89 3.49 8.60 4.53
C LEU A 89 2.87 9.23 3.28
N GLU A 90 2.63 10.54 3.31
CA GLU A 90 2.03 11.26 2.18
C GLU A 90 2.89 11.17 0.91
N GLN A 91 4.22 11.20 1.03
CA GLN A 91 5.12 11.09 -0.12
C GLN A 91 5.18 9.65 -0.63
N ALA A 92 5.17 8.66 0.28
CA ALA A 92 5.12 7.25 -0.09
C ALA A 92 3.86 6.93 -0.90
N GLU A 93 2.68 7.38 -0.44
CA GLU A 93 1.39 7.20 -1.14
C GLU A 93 1.38 7.81 -2.54
N LYS A 94 2.03 8.97 -2.73
CA LYS A 94 2.10 9.62 -4.05
C LYS A 94 3.01 8.87 -5.03
N LEU A 95 4.06 8.22 -4.53
CA LEU A 95 5.09 7.61 -5.38
C LEU A 95 4.81 6.14 -5.70
N GLU A 96 4.15 5.42 -4.80
CA GLU A 96 4.07 3.96 -4.85
C GLU A 96 3.42 3.40 -6.12
N HIS A 97 2.45 4.10 -6.71
CA HIS A 97 1.77 3.66 -7.93
C HIS A 97 2.63 3.76 -9.20
N PHE A 98 3.78 4.43 -9.13
CA PHE A 98 4.66 4.66 -10.28
C PHE A 98 5.87 3.73 -10.30
N LEU A 99 6.05 2.90 -9.28
CA LEU A 99 7.20 2.02 -9.16
C LEU A 99 6.86 0.58 -9.52
N ASN A 100 7.74 -0.02 -10.32
CA ASN A 100 7.68 -1.45 -10.64
C ASN A 100 8.30 -2.28 -9.49
N PRO A 101 8.02 -3.60 -9.43
CA PRO A 101 8.52 -4.47 -8.37
C PRO A 101 10.05 -4.53 -8.27
N ILE A 102 10.77 -4.42 -9.39
CA ILE A 102 12.24 -4.46 -9.40
C ILE A 102 12.80 -3.23 -8.66
N THR A 103 12.24 -2.05 -8.92
CA THR A 103 12.64 -0.82 -8.24
C THR A 103 12.33 -0.88 -6.75
N VAL A 104 11.15 -1.39 -6.37
CA VAL A 104 10.75 -1.53 -4.96
C VAL A 104 11.71 -2.48 -4.23
N GLU A 105 12.06 -3.61 -4.82
CA GLU A 105 13.02 -4.55 -4.21
C GLU A 105 14.41 -3.92 -4.05
N ASN A 106 14.90 -3.19 -5.05
CA ASN A 106 16.18 -2.50 -4.94
C ASN A 106 16.17 -1.42 -3.86
N LEU A 107 15.07 -0.66 -3.74
CA LEU A 107 14.87 0.32 -2.67
C LEU A 107 14.86 -0.35 -1.30
N TRP A 108 14.24 -1.53 -1.18
CA TRP A 108 14.24 -2.31 0.05
C TRP A 108 15.67 -2.70 0.48
N GLN A 109 16.48 -3.22 -0.45
CA GLN A 109 17.87 -3.57 -0.17
C GLN A 109 18.71 -2.35 0.23
N LEU A 110 18.51 -1.21 -0.46
CA LEU A 110 19.20 0.03 -0.14
C LEU A 110 18.80 0.58 1.23
N THR A 111 17.50 0.58 1.54
CA THR A 111 16.97 1.07 2.82
C THR A 111 17.58 0.32 4.00
N LYS A 112 17.69 -1.01 3.92
CA LYS A 112 18.36 -1.83 4.95
C LYS A 112 19.81 -1.44 5.15
N ARG A 113 20.55 -1.09 4.10
CA ARG A 113 21.95 -0.64 4.19
C ARG A 113 22.05 0.73 4.87
N MET A 114 21.18 1.67 4.48
CA MET A 114 21.10 3.00 5.09
C MET A 114 20.82 2.91 6.59
N GLU A 115 19.85 2.10 6.99
CA GLU A 115 19.47 1.90 8.40
C GLU A 115 20.57 1.16 9.20
N ALA A 116 21.39 0.32 8.55
CA ALA A 116 22.54 -0.33 9.16
C ALA A 116 23.75 0.61 9.34
N GLY A 117 23.65 1.88 8.93
CA GLY A 117 24.72 2.87 9.06
C GLY A 117 25.79 2.77 7.97
N ASP A 118 25.53 2.08 6.86
CA ASP A 118 26.38 2.13 5.66
C ASP A 118 26.21 3.51 5.02
N PRO A 119 27.24 4.38 4.99
CA PRO A 119 27.09 5.72 4.45
C PRO A 119 26.70 5.62 2.97
N LEU A 120 25.54 6.19 2.62
CA LEU A 120 25.35 6.62 1.24
C LEU A 120 26.48 7.59 0.93
N ASP A 121 27.16 7.39 -0.18
CA ASP A 121 28.19 8.28 -0.65
C ASP A 121 27.53 9.64 -0.93
N LYS A 122 27.49 10.51 0.08
CA LYS A 122 26.86 11.82 0.03
C LYS A 122 27.80 12.74 -0.74
N THR A 123 27.91 12.54 -2.06
CA THR A 123 28.33 13.62 -2.94
C THR A 123 27.09 14.49 -3.17
N PRO A 124 27.05 15.72 -2.64
CA PRO A 124 25.96 16.64 -2.98
C PRO A 124 26.05 16.89 -4.48
N ALA A 125 24.97 16.62 -5.21
CA ALA A 125 24.84 17.17 -6.54
C ALA A 125 24.78 18.69 -6.39
N GLU A 126 25.85 19.38 -6.79
CA GLU A 126 25.86 20.82 -6.98
C GLU A 126 24.74 21.16 -7.96
N TYR A 127 23.80 22.00 -7.52
CA TYR A 127 22.81 22.66 -8.38
C TYR A 127 23.23 24.11 -8.61
#